data_AF-A0A6N3FUB9-F1
#
_entry.id   AF-A0A6N3FUB9-F1
#
_cell.length_a   1.000
_cell.length_b   1.000
_cell.length_c   1.000
_cell.angle_alpha   90.00
_cell.angle_beta   90.00
_cell.angle_gamma   90.00
#
_symmetry.space_group_name_H-M   'P 1'
#
loop_
_entity.id
_entity.type
_entity.pdbx_description
1 polymer ?
#
loop_
_entity_poly.entity_id
_entity_poly.type
_entity_poly.pdbx_seq_one_letter_code
_entity_poly.pdbx_strand_id
1 'polypeptide(L)'
;MKYCTNCGKKLEPDELFCTNCGAKVPQKDRRDAAQSKPTNETHSIQSSKKKLSKGWIIVISLIILVLVAALIFAISHFMSIREDNDKKAAQNDTTQEQATTSKQETKTVKVEVNSDDFSANFMNADNSSGYKGFHIGDTKKTIEKKYGEPEESLDINGHDANKYGNIAVSYDNDNKVDHVFVVPSNVTTREFTDFHNVPNEKRGDTWYYDKNKDNDYTIKVYTNGQYIKAIENIDQI
;
A
#
# COMPACT_ATOMS: atom_id res chain seq x y z
N MET A 1 27.70 35.06 -5.52
CA MET A 1 26.38 34.51 -5.11
C MET A 1 26.38 33.01 -5.39
N LYS A 2 25.55 32.22 -4.70
CA LYS A 2 25.40 30.77 -4.97
C LYS A 2 24.06 30.49 -5.66
N TYR A 3 23.99 29.39 -6.39
CA TYR A 3 22.78 28.88 -7.03
C TYR A 3 22.62 27.39 -6.72
N CYS A 4 21.39 26.90 -6.71
CA CYS A 4 21.09 25.49 -6.49
C CYS A 4 21.58 24.66 -7.69
N THR A 5 22.41 23.66 -7.44
CA THR A 5 22.93 22.74 -8.47
C THR A 5 21.87 21.79 -9.05
N ASN A 6 20.67 21.77 -8.49
CA ASN A 6 19.54 20.94 -8.94
C ASN A 6 18.51 21.74 -9.74
N CYS A 7 18.11 22.94 -9.29
CA CYS A 7 17.05 23.74 -9.95
C CYS A 7 17.46 25.16 -10.39
N GLY A 8 18.73 25.55 -10.25
CA GLY A 8 19.22 26.86 -10.69
C GLY A 8 18.79 28.08 -9.87
N LYS A 9 17.84 27.98 -8.92
CA LYS A 9 17.43 29.11 -8.06
C LYS A 9 18.62 29.68 -7.27
N LYS A 10 18.69 31.02 -7.15
CA LYS A 10 19.62 31.74 -6.26
C LYS A 10 19.45 31.29 -4.80
N LEU A 11 20.56 30.99 -4.15
CA LEU A 11 20.63 30.64 -2.74
C LEU A 11 21.07 31.85 -1.90
N GLU A 12 20.41 32.06 -0.77
CA GLU A 12 20.81 33.05 0.23
C GLU A 12 21.90 32.46 1.18
N PRO A 13 22.66 33.30 1.93
CA PRO A 13 23.96 32.91 2.48
C PRO A 13 24.01 31.64 3.33
N ASP A 14 22.96 31.37 4.10
CA ASP A 14 22.89 30.30 5.10
C ASP A 14 21.78 29.25 4.84
N GLU A 15 21.20 29.21 3.63
CA GLU A 15 20.22 28.17 3.26
C GLU A 15 20.85 26.77 3.29
N LEU A 16 20.42 25.91 4.23
CA LEU A 16 20.84 24.50 4.33
C LEU A 16 20.20 23.60 3.25
N PHE A 17 19.03 24.00 2.74
CA PHE A 17 18.25 23.30 1.72
C PHE A 17 17.64 24.33 0.77
N CYS A 18 17.47 23.98 -0.50
CA CYS A 18 16.90 24.91 -1.48
C CYS A 18 15.39 25.05 -1.28
N THR A 19 14.95 26.27 -0.96
CA THR A 19 13.55 26.69 -0.77
C THR A 19 12.60 26.47 -1.97
N ASN A 20 13.10 26.01 -3.12
CA ASN A 20 12.29 25.78 -4.35
C ASN A 20 12.22 24.31 -4.81
N CYS A 21 13.16 23.44 -4.39
CA CYS A 21 13.16 22.02 -4.78
C CYS A 21 13.58 21.05 -3.66
N GLY A 22 13.74 21.54 -2.42
CA GLY A 22 14.14 20.72 -1.26
C GLY A 22 15.59 20.22 -1.26
N ALA A 23 16.32 20.31 -2.39
CA ALA A 23 17.68 19.78 -2.51
C ALA A 23 18.64 20.40 -1.47
N LYS A 24 19.34 19.55 -0.71
CA LYS A 24 20.30 19.95 0.33
C LYS A 24 21.47 20.71 -0.29
N VAL A 25 21.85 21.84 0.32
CA VAL A 25 22.95 22.69 -0.14
C VAL A 25 24.28 22.15 0.41
N PRO A 26 25.30 21.87 -0.44
CA PRO A 26 26.61 21.46 0.05
C PRO A 26 27.34 22.61 0.77
N GLN A 27 27.37 22.56 2.09
CA GLN A 27 28.35 23.31 2.87
C GLN A 27 29.71 22.65 2.70
N LYS A 28 30.70 23.39 2.17
CA LYS A 28 32.11 23.00 2.21
C LYS A 28 32.76 23.62 3.45
N ASP A 29 33.60 22.83 4.11
CA ASP A 29 34.19 23.11 5.41
C ASP A 29 35.01 24.41 5.45
N ARG A 30 35.03 25.04 6.63
CA ARG A 30 35.98 26.09 6.99
C ARG A 30 36.80 25.68 8.21
N ARG A 31 37.79 24.85 7.94
CA ARG A 31 39.01 24.58 8.73
C ARG A 31 40.13 24.37 7.68
N ASP A 32 41.34 24.89 7.79
CA ASP A 32 42.00 25.73 8.80
C ASP A 32 42.53 27.02 8.08
N ALA A 33 43.44 27.90 8.57
CA ALA A 33 44.25 28.03 9.79
C ALA A 33 44.48 29.55 10.06
N ALA A 34 45.16 30.07 11.09
CA ALA A 34 45.97 29.54 12.20
C ALA A 34 45.86 30.54 13.41
N GLN A 35 46.47 30.41 14.60
CA GLN A 35 47.49 29.47 15.12
C GLN A 35 47.46 29.41 16.68
N SER A 36 48.06 28.35 17.25
CA SER A 36 48.63 28.26 18.64
C SER A 36 47.77 28.53 19.91
N LYS A 37 47.36 27.40 20.52
CA LYS A 37 47.27 27.05 21.97
C LYS A 37 48.45 27.55 22.86
N PRO A 38 48.45 27.37 24.22
CA PRO A 38 47.45 26.80 25.16
C PRO A 38 47.16 27.78 26.37
N THR A 39 46.79 27.49 27.65
CA THR A 39 46.58 26.27 28.50
C THR A 39 45.69 26.55 29.74
N ASN A 40 45.14 25.49 30.36
CA ASN A 40 44.94 25.19 31.82
C ASN A 40 45.56 26.18 32.87
N GLU A 41 44.90 26.65 33.95
CA GLU A 41 44.28 25.87 35.07
C GLU A 41 43.45 26.70 36.09
N THR A 42 42.85 25.97 37.04
CA THR A 42 41.98 26.28 38.21
C THR A 42 42.30 27.51 39.08
N HIS A 43 41.29 28.29 39.54
CA HIS A 43 40.96 28.53 40.98
C HIS A 43 39.76 29.50 41.26
N SER A 44 38.98 29.18 42.32
CA SER A 44 38.09 30.02 43.21
C SER A 44 37.50 31.37 42.73
N ILE A 45 36.22 31.69 42.99
CA ILE A 45 35.62 32.20 44.26
C ILE A 45 34.08 32.32 44.04
N GLN A 46 33.14 32.12 44.97
CA GLN A 46 33.08 31.44 46.26
C GLN A 46 31.59 31.25 46.64
N SER A 47 31.11 30.00 46.74
CA SER A 47 29.67 29.72 46.94
C SER A 47 29.19 29.98 48.37
N SER A 48 28.13 30.77 48.55
CA SER A 48 27.40 30.93 49.82
C SER A 48 26.52 29.71 50.13
N LYS A 49 27.15 28.62 50.59
CA LYS A 49 26.49 27.33 50.84
C LYS A 49 25.47 27.38 52.00
N LYS A 50 24.20 27.68 51.70
CA LYS A 50 23.09 27.18 52.54
C LYS A 50 23.12 25.64 52.49
N LYS A 51 23.47 25.01 53.61
CA LYS A 51 23.44 23.54 53.75
C LYS A 51 21.98 23.06 53.78
N LEU A 52 21.49 22.50 52.68
CA LEU A 52 20.40 21.52 52.75
C LEU A 52 20.99 20.17 53.20
N SER A 53 20.32 19.49 54.12
CA SER A 53 20.81 18.26 54.73
C SER A 53 20.64 17.06 53.79
N LYS A 54 21.62 16.15 53.76
CA LYS A 54 21.66 15.02 52.82
C LYS A 54 20.59 13.93 53.06
N GLY A 55 19.73 14.07 54.07
CA GLY A 55 18.69 13.09 54.38
C GLY A 55 17.56 13.02 53.35
N TRP A 56 17.18 14.15 52.74
CA TRP A 56 15.99 14.20 51.88
C TRP A 56 16.23 13.69 50.45
N ILE A 57 17.48 13.60 49.99
CA ILE A 57 17.80 13.09 48.64
C ILE A 57 17.40 11.62 48.50
N ILE A 58 17.56 10.82 49.56
CA ILE A 58 17.11 9.42 49.57
C ILE A 58 15.58 9.36 49.48
N VAL A 59 14.87 10.19 50.24
CA VAL A 59 13.40 10.26 50.23
C VAL A 59 12.87 10.70 48.86
N ILE A 60 13.47 11.72 48.24
CA ILE A 60 13.09 12.19 46.90
C ILE A 60 13.41 11.13 45.84
N SER A 61 14.56 10.44 45.93
CA SER A 61 14.91 9.34 45.02
C SER A 61 13.92 8.17 45.14
N LEU A 62 13.52 7.79 46.35
CA LEU A 62 12.50 6.77 46.59
C LEU A 62 11.12 7.20 46.08
N ILE A 63 10.72 8.46 46.27
CA ILE A 63 9.47 9.00 45.72
C ILE A 63 9.49 8.96 44.20
N ILE A 64 10.60 9.35 43.54
CA ILE A 64 10.75 9.28 42.09
C ILE A 64 10.70 7.82 41.61
N LEU A 65 11.37 6.88 42.30
CA LEU A 65 11.29 5.45 41.97
C LEU A 65 9.87 4.90 42.11
N VAL A 66 9.12 5.27 43.15
CA VAL A 66 7.72 4.89 43.33
C VAL A 66 6.82 5.50 42.25
N LEU A 67 7.04 6.76 41.86
CA LEU A 67 6.30 7.41 40.78
C LEU A 67 6.59 6.77 39.41
N VAL A 68 7.85 6.43 39.12
CA VAL A 68 8.25 5.71 37.90
C VAL A 68 7.66 4.29 37.88
N ALA A 69 7.70 3.57 39.00
CA ALA A 69 7.08 2.24 39.12
C ALA A 69 5.55 2.31 38.96
N ALA A 70 4.88 3.29 39.55
CA ALA A 70 3.45 3.53 39.39
C ALA A 70 3.09 3.92 37.95
N LEU A 71 3.92 4.70 37.26
CA LEU A 71 3.74 5.05 35.85
C LEU A 71 3.91 3.83 34.94
N ILE A 72 4.93 3.00 35.18
CA ILE A 72 5.14 1.73 34.47
C ILE A 72 3.96 0.79 34.69
N PHE A 73 3.47 0.65 35.94
CA PHE A 73 2.31 -0.16 36.28
C PHE A 73 1.02 0.37 35.62
N ALA A 74 0.80 1.68 35.61
CA ALA A 74 -0.34 2.28 34.92
C ALA A 74 -0.28 2.05 33.40
N ILE A 75 0.91 2.15 32.79
CA ILE A 75 1.13 1.90 31.36
C ILE A 75 0.94 0.41 31.01
N SER A 76 1.48 -0.52 31.80
CA SER A 76 1.30 -1.95 31.55
C SER A 76 -0.14 -2.38 31.76
N HIS A 77 -0.80 -1.93 32.83
CA HIS A 77 -2.21 -2.18 33.11
C HIS A 77 -3.13 -1.57 32.03
N PHE A 78 -2.79 -0.40 31.49
CA PHE A 78 -3.51 0.21 30.36
C PHE A 78 -3.31 -0.56 29.05
N MET A 79 -2.12 -1.10 28.79
CA MET A 79 -1.88 -1.97 27.63
C MET A 79 -2.62 -3.31 27.76
N SER A 80 -2.62 -3.96 28.92
CA SER A 80 -3.41 -5.18 29.13
C SER A 80 -4.92 -4.92 29.03
N ILE A 81 -5.40 -3.76 29.50
CA ILE A 81 -6.81 -3.36 29.32
C ILE A 81 -7.15 -3.19 27.83
N ARG A 82 -6.24 -2.70 26.98
CA ARG A 82 -6.49 -2.66 25.52
C ARG A 82 -6.60 -4.07 24.94
N GLU A 83 -5.67 -4.96 25.29
CA GLU A 83 -5.69 -6.34 24.82
C GLU A 83 -6.96 -7.12 25.19
N ASP A 84 -7.61 -6.72 26.28
CA ASP A 84 -8.85 -7.30 26.79
C ASP A 84 -10.13 -6.70 26.16
N ASN A 85 -10.08 -5.45 25.70
CA ASN A 85 -11.23 -4.79 25.05
C ASN A 85 -11.35 -5.17 23.58
N ASP A 86 -10.25 -5.25 22.84
CA ASP A 86 -10.25 -5.67 21.42
C ASP A 86 -10.75 -7.13 21.25
N LYS A 87 -10.70 -7.94 22.32
CA LYS A 87 -11.18 -9.34 22.34
C LYS A 87 -12.62 -9.52 22.83
N LYS A 88 -13.31 -8.45 23.28
CA LYS A 88 -14.68 -8.54 23.84
C LYS A 88 -15.80 -8.10 22.89
N ALA A 89 -15.48 -7.66 21.68
CA ALA A 89 -16.43 -7.51 20.58
C ALA A 89 -16.72 -8.83 19.82
N ALA A 90 -15.99 -9.91 20.13
CA ALA A 90 -16.01 -11.17 19.37
C ALA A 90 -16.19 -12.41 20.26
N GLN A 91 -17.23 -12.43 21.10
CA GLN A 91 -17.70 -13.65 21.77
C GLN A 91 -19.13 -14.00 21.34
N ASN A 92 -19.24 -14.66 20.18
CA ASN A 92 -20.37 -15.52 19.82
C ASN A 92 -20.00 -16.51 18.70
N ASP A 93 -18.84 -17.17 18.82
CA ASP A 93 -18.81 -18.63 18.77
C ASP A 93 -17.51 -19.20 19.38
N THR A 94 -17.51 -20.47 19.77
CA THR A 94 -16.32 -21.15 20.33
C THR A 94 -15.67 -22.07 19.31
N THR A 95 -14.53 -21.68 18.76
CA THR A 95 -13.58 -22.60 18.11
C THR A 95 -12.16 -22.11 18.35
N GLN A 96 -11.29 -23.03 18.79
CA GLN A 96 -9.86 -22.74 18.95
C GLN A 96 -9.17 -22.85 17.59
N GLU A 97 -9.06 -21.73 16.87
CA GLU A 97 -8.21 -21.68 15.68
C GLU A 97 -6.76 -21.45 16.12
N GLN A 98 -5.97 -22.53 16.13
CA GLN A 98 -4.54 -22.43 16.41
C GLN A 98 -3.85 -21.70 15.24
N ALA A 99 -3.12 -20.63 15.54
CA ALA A 99 -2.38 -19.86 14.55
C ALA A 99 -1.11 -20.61 14.06
N THR A 100 -1.29 -21.76 13.42
CA THR A 100 -0.28 -22.33 12.53
C THR A 100 -0.29 -21.56 11.22
N THR A 101 0.74 -20.75 10.96
CA THR A 101 0.93 -20.04 9.69
C THR A 101 1.29 -21.00 8.55
N SER A 102 0.35 -21.87 8.20
CA SER A 102 0.30 -22.49 6.88
C SER A 102 -0.08 -21.40 5.89
N LYS A 103 0.82 -21.03 4.97
CA LYS A 103 0.47 -20.07 3.91
C LYS A 103 -0.53 -20.75 2.98
N GLN A 104 -1.81 -20.39 3.12
CA GLN A 104 -2.91 -21.12 2.48
C GLN A 104 -2.82 -20.97 0.96
N GLU A 105 -2.79 -22.11 0.25
CA GLU A 105 -2.57 -22.15 -1.19
C GLU A 105 -3.71 -21.45 -1.96
N THR A 106 -3.36 -20.53 -2.85
CA THR A 106 -4.32 -19.76 -3.65
C THR A 106 -5.07 -20.66 -4.61
N LYS A 107 -6.40 -20.71 -4.48
CA LYS A 107 -7.28 -21.44 -5.39
C LYS A 107 -7.44 -20.65 -6.69
N THR A 108 -6.60 -20.94 -7.66
CA THR A 108 -6.62 -20.28 -8.97
C THR A 108 -7.86 -20.65 -9.80
N VAL A 109 -8.35 -19.68 -10.57
CA VAL A 109 -9.37 -19.88 -11.62
C VAL A 109 -8.68 -19.88 -12.99
N LYS A 110 -9.12 -20.76 -13.89
CA LYS A 110 -8.60 -20.84 -15.27
C LYS A 110 -9.61 -20.29 -16.27
N VAL A 111 -9.13 -19.51 -17.23
CA VAL A 111 -9.94 -18.95 -18.33
C VAL A 111 -9.12 -18.99 -19.61
N GLU A 112 -9.57 -19.77 -20.59
CA GLU A 112 -8.96 -19.83 -21.92
C GLU A 112 -9.66 -18.81 -22.82
N VAL A 113 -9.09 -17.61 -22.94
CA VAL A 113 -9.79 -16.49 -23.60
C VAL A 113 -10.04 -16.74 -25.10
N ASN A 114 -9.12 -17.41 -25.80
CA ASN A 114 -9.32 -17.78 -27.22
C ASN A 114 -10.06 -19.12 -27.32
N SER A 115 -11.29 -19.17 -26.80
CA SER A 115 -12.17 -20.35 -26.83
C SER A 115 -13.62 -19.98 -27.12
N ASP A 116 -14.40 -20.96 -27.58
CA ASP A 116 -15.83 -20.78 -27.85
C ASP A 116 -16.63 -20.50 -26.56
N ASP A 117 -16.25 -21.07 -25.41
CA ASP A 117 -16.85 -20.77 -24.09
C ASP A 117 -16.66 -19.29 -23.76
N PHE A 118 -15.43 -18.77 -23.89
CA PHE A 118 -15.16 -17.37 -23.57
C PHE A 118 -15.81 -16.41 -24.58
N SER A 119 -15.82 -16.77 -25.87
CA SER A 119 -16.47 -15.97 -26.89
C SER A 119 -17.99 -15.89 -26.64
N ALA A 120 -18.66 -17.02 -26.39
CA ALA A 120 -20.10 -17.04 -26.13
C ALA A 120 -20.47 -16.43 -24.77
N ASN A 121 -19.80 -16.84 -23.70
CA ASN A 121 -20.21 -16.58 -22.31
C ASN A 121 -19.47 -15.41 -21.64
N PHE A 122 -18.59 -14.69 -22.35
CA PHE A 122 -17.98 -13.44 -21.87
C PHE A 122 -17.98 -12.34 -22.94
N MET A 123 -17.50 -12.61 -24.16
CA MET A 123 -17.42 -11.58 -25.21
C MET A 123 -18.78 -11.23 -25.83
N ASN A 124 -19.76 -12.14 -25.76
CA ASN A 124 -21.11 -11.98 -26.31
C ASN A 124 -22.21 -12.11 -25.24
N ALA A 125 -21.88 -11.94 -23.95
CA ALA A 125 -22.83 -11.97 -22.84
C ALA A 125 -22.52 -10.86 -21.82
N ASP A 126 -23.55 -10.32 -21.18
CA ASP A 126 -23.39 -9.41 -20.03
C ASP A 126 -22.72 -10.14 -18.87
N ASN A 127 -21.64 -9.55 -18.37
CA ASN A 127 -20.90 -9.97 -17.17
C ASN A 127 -20.40 -8.73 -16.39
N SER A 128 -20.99 -7.54 -16.56
CA SER A 128 -20.49 -6.30 -15.92
C SER A 128 -20.52 -6.38 -14.39
N SER A 129 -21.51 -7.10 -13.87
CA SER A 129 -21.67 -7.40 -12.44
C SER A 129 -20.71 -8.47 -11.89
N GLY A 130 -19.99 -9.23 -12.72
CA GLY A 130 -19.03 -10.24 -12.27
C GLY A 130 -18.79 -11.42 -13.20
N TYR A 131 -17.70 -12.17 -12.96
CA TYR A 131 -17.35 -13.35 -13.77
C TYR A 131 -16.68 -14.49 -12.96
N LYS A 132 -16.93 -15.74 -13.39
CA LYS A 132 -16.48 -17.03 -12.78
C LYS A 132 -16.50 -17.06 -11.23
N GLY A 133 -17.44 -16.34 -10.60
CA GLY A 133 -17.67 -16.33 -9.16
C GLY A 133 -17.00 -15.21 -8.35
N PHE A 134 -16.51 -14.16 -9.00
CA PHE A 134 -16.16 -12.87 -8.39
C PHE A 134 -17.15 -11.82 -8.90
N HIS A 135 -17.72 -10.99 -8.02
CA HIS A 135 -18.77 -10.03 -8.39
C HIS A 135 -18.52 -8.65 -7.80
N ILE A 136 -19.03 -7.61 -8.46
CA ILE A 136 -19.01 -6.25 -7.95
C ILE A 136 -19.71 -6.21 -6.58
N GLY A 137 -19.06 -5.63 -5.57
CA GLY A 137 -19.54 -5.58 -4.20
C GLY A 137 -19.10 -6.74 -3.29
N ASP A 138 -18.51 -7.83 -3.80
CA ASP A 138 -17.93 -8.89 -2.95
C ASP A 138 -16.82 -8.32 -2.06
N THR A 139 -16.84 -8.58 -0.74
CA THR A 139 -15.77 -8.06 0.14
C THR A 139 -14.47 -8.86 -0.03
N LYS A 140 -13.31 -8.20 0.10
CA LYS A 140 -12.00 -8.85 0.09
C LYS A 140 -11.92 -10.05 1.04
N LYS A 141 -12.46 -9.92 2.25
CA LYS A 141 -12.56 -11.01 3.24
C LYS A 141 -13.41 -12.19 2.77
N THR A 142 -14.46 -11.96 1.97
CA THR A 142 -15.28 -13.02 1.34
C THR A 142 -14.49 -13.73 0.25
N ILE A 143 -13.77 -12.97 -0.60
CA ILE A 143 -12.91 -13.52 -1.66
C ILE A 143 -11.78 -14.35 -1.05
N GLU A 144 -11.03 -13.81 -0.10
CA GLU A 144 -9.89 -14.50 0.52
C GLU A 144 -10.33 -15.75 1.30
N LYS A 145 -11.48 -15.74 1.97
CA LYS A 145 -12.05 -16.95 2.60
C LYS A 145 -12.42 -18.05 1.59
N LYS A 146 -12.69 -17.69 0.33
CA LYS A 146 -13.15 -18.61 -0.74
C LYS A 146 -12.04 -19.05 -1.68
N TYR A 147 -10.99 -18.23 -1.84
CA TYR A 147 -9.91 -18.41 -2.80
C TYR A 147 -8.48 -18.36 -2.21
N GLY A 148 -8.29 -18.05 -0.92
CA GLY A 148 -6.97 -17.86 -0.29
C GLY A 148 -6.42 -16.43 -0.46
N GLU A 149 -5.19 -16.19 -0.02
CA GLU A 149 -4.47 -14.94 -0.37
C GLU A 149 -4.26 -14.86 -1.90
N PRO A 150 -4.24 -13.67 -2.52
CA PRO A 150 -3.94 -13.54 -3.95
C PRO A 150 -2.50 -13.95 -4.29
N GLU A 151 -2.29 -14.39 -5.53
CA GLU A 151 -0.95 -14.77 -6.03
C GLU A 151 -0.01 -13.56 -6.10
N GLU A 152 -0.51 -12.44 -6.62
CA GLU A 152 0.20 -11.18 -6.81
C GLU A 152 -0.79 -10.00 -6.93
N SER A 153 -0.25 -8.78 -6.88
CA SER A 153 -0.93 -7.53 -7.23
C SER A 153 -0.48 -7.09 -8.62
N LEU A 154 -1.43 -6.71 -9.48
CA LEU A 154 -1.20 -6.20 -10.83
C LEU A 154 -1.72 -4.77 -10.92
N ASP A 155 -0.90 -3.82 -11.40
CA ASP A 155 -1.47 -2.61 -12.01
C ASP A 155 -2.26 -3.01 -13.26
N ILE A 156 -3.53 -2.65 -13.31
CA ILE A 156 -4.36 -2.71 -14.51
C ILE A 156 -4.99 -1.34 -14.70
N ASN A 157 -4.38 -0.53 -15.58
CA ASN A 157 -4.88 0.81 -15.96
C ASN A 157 -5.03 1.78 -14.76
N GLY A 158 -4.13 1.69 -13.76
CA GLY A 158 -4.18 2.49 -12.53
C GLY A 158 -4.93 1.84 -11.37
N HIS A 159 -5.55 0.67 -11.57
CA HIS A 159 -6.21 -0.11 -10.52
C HIS A 159 -5.25 -1.18 -9.98
N ASP A 160 -5.10 -1.32 -8.66
CA ASP A 160 -4.36 -2.42 -8.03
C ASP A 160 -5.28 -3.65 -7.95
N ALA A 161 -5.06 -4.62 -8.84
CA ALA A 161 -5.88 -5.82 -8.98
C ALA A 161 -5.18 -7.05 -8.38
N ASN A 162 -5.80 -7.64 -7.37
CA ASN A 162 -5.34 -8.86 -6.69
C ASN A 162 -5.72 -10.10 -7.51
N LYS A 163 -4.74 -10.94 -7.83
CA LYS A 163 -4.84 -12.04 -8.80
C LYS A 163 -5.15 -13.41 -8.19
N TYR A 164 -5.99 -14.18 -8.89
CA TYR A 164 -6.44 -15.53 -8.55
C TYR A 164 -6.45 -16.43 -9.80
N GLY A 165 -5.29 -16.63 -10.43
CA GLY A 165 -5.13 -17.33 -11.70
C GLY A 165 -5.39 -16.41 -12.89
N ASN A 166 -6.38 -16.74 -13.72
CA ASN A 166 -6.80 -15.92 -14.87
C ASN A 166 -7.94 -14.92 -14.53
N ILE A 167 -8.24 -14.71 -13.25
CA ILE A 167 -9.08 -13.61 -12.77
C ILE A 167 -8.23 -12.71 -11.86
N ALA A 168 -8.44 -11.40 -11.92
CA ALA A 168 -7.95 -10.45 -10.92
C ALA A 168 -9.07 -9.46 -10.57
N VAL A 169 -9.07 -8.96 -9.33
CA VAL A 169 -10.07 -7.99 -8.84
C VAL A 169 -9.39 -6.85 -8.11
N SER A 170 -9.74 -5.61 -8.42
CA SER A 170 -9.41 -4.46 -7.56
C SER A 170 -10.47 -4.28 -6.47
N TYR A 171 -10.19 -3.40 -5.52
CA TYR A 171 -11.10 -3.11 -4.41
C TYR A 171 -11.25 -1.61 -4.16
N ASP A 172 -12.46 -1.19 -3.82
CA ASP A 172 -12.78 0.16 -3.37
C ASP A 172 -12.22 0.46 -1.96
N ASN A 173 -12.44 1.69 -1.49
CA ASN A 173 -12.03 2.13 -0.15
C ASN A 173 -12.75 1.37 1.00
N ASP A 174 -13.89 0.73 0.73
CA ASP A 174 -14.63 -0.12 1.67
C ASP A 174 -14.15 -1.60 1.61
N ASN A 175 -13.12 -1.91 0.81
CA ASN A 175 -12.61 -3.25 0.52
C ASN A 175 -13.63 -4.18 -0.17
N LYS A 176 -14.46 -3.63 -1.05
CA LYS A 176 -15.38 -4.37 -1.94
C LYS A 176 -14.85 -4.37 -3.37
N VAL A 177 -15.07 -5.45 -4.10
CA VAL A 177 -14.68 -5.56 -5.52
C VAL A 177 -15.36 -4.47 -6.33
N ASP A 178 -14.58 -3.64 -7.02
CA ASP A 178 -15.04 -2.54 -7.87
C ASP A 178 -14.76 -2.78 -9.37
N HIS A 179 -13.82 -3.66 -9.72
CA HIS A 179 -13.60 -4.17 -11.07
C HIS A 179 -13.28 -5.67 -11.06
N VAL A 180 -13.75 -6.39 -12.09
CA VAL A 180 -13.43 -7.81 -12.33
C VAL A 180 -12.73 -7.97 -13.68
N PHE A 181 -11.46 -8.35 -13.64
CA PHE A 181 -10.60 -8.51 -14.81
C PHE A 181 -10.35 -10.00 -15.11
N VAL A 182 -10.42 -10.37 -16.38
CA VAL A 182 -9.86 -11.61 -16.91
C VAL A 182 -8.43 -11.35 -17.36
N VAL A 183 -7.45 -12.05 -16.78
CA VAL A 183 -6.01 -11.85 -17.02
C VAL A 183 -5.41 -13.08 -17.70
N PRO A 184 -5.35 -13.13 -19.05
CA PRO A 184 -4.89 -14.30 -19.78
C PRO A 184 -3.37 -14.49 -19.71
N SER A 185 -2.92 -15.73 -19.63
CA SER A 185 -1.50 -16.07 -19.61
C SER A 185 -0.90 -16.03 -21.03
N ASN A 186 -0.09 -15.01 -21.33
CA ASN A 186 0.74 -14.92 -22.55
C ASN A 186 -0.05 -15.01 -23.89
N VAL A 187 -1.26 -14.45 -23.95
CA VAL A 187 -2.01 -14.32 -25.22
C VAL A 187 -1.59 -13.04 -25.95
N THR A 188 -1.19 -13.16 -27.21
CA THR A 188 -0.83 -11.99 -28.02
C THR A 188 -2.06 -11.20 -28.48
N THR A 189 -1.85 -9.91 -28.73
CA THR A 189 -2.83 -9.04 -29.40
C THR A 189 -3.27 -9.59 -30.75
N ARG A 190 -2.37 -10.30 -31.46
CA ARG A 190 -2.69 -10.96 -32.73
C ARG A 190 -3.62 -12.16 -32.53
N GLU A 191 -3.24 -13.14 -31.71
CA GLU A 191 -4.04 -14.36 -31.52
C GLU A 191 -5.45 -14.03 -31.03
N PHE A 192 -5.57 -13.02 -30.17
CA PHE A 192 -6.86 -12.52 -29.71
C PHE A 192 -7.71 -11.91 -30.85
N THR A 193 -7.12 -11.12 -31.75
CA THR A 193 -7.87 -10.56 -32.91
C THR A 193 -8.12 -11.56 -34.03
N ASP A 194 -7.23 -12.54 -34.21
CA ASP A 194 -7.41 -13.62 -35.18
C ASP A 194 -8.55 -14.57 -34.73
N PHE A 195 -8.90 -14.60 -33.43
CA PHE A 195 -10.04 -15.34 -32.86
C PHE A 195 -11.32 -14.50 -32.70
N HIS A 196 -11.26 -13.34 -32.01
CA HIS A 196 -12.43 -12.51 -31.68
C HIS A 196 -12.72 -11.38 -32.68
N ASN A 197 -12.00 -11.30 -33.79
CA ASN A 197 -11.94 -10.16 -34.71
C ASN A 197 -11.24 -8.92 -34.11
N VAL A 198 -11.10 -7.87 -34.91
CA VAL A 198 -10.61 -6.56 -34.45
C VAL A 198 -11.68 -5.81 -33.63
N PRO A 199 -11.28 -5.00 -32.64
CA PRO A 199 -12.21 -4.17 -31.86
C PRO A 199 -12.86 -3.07 -32.69
N ASN A 200 -13.98 -2.55 -32.20
CA ASN A 200 -14.72 -1.43 -32.77
C ASN A 200 -13.97 -0.10 -32.64
N GLU A 201 -13.31 0.12 -31.49
CA GLU A 201 -12.50 1.32 -31.24
C GLU A 201 -11.19 0.99 -30.50
N LYS A 202 -10.19 1.87 -30.62
CA LYS A 202 -8.92 1.82 -29.87
C LYS A 202 -8.58 3.21 -29.36
N ARG A 203 -8.42 3.37 -28.04
CA ARG A 203 -8.01 4.61 -27.36
C ARG A 203 -6.70 4.32 -26.62
N GLY A 204 -5.58 4.57 -27.29
CA GLY A 204 -4.26 4.12 -26.80
C GLY A 204 -4.20 2.60 -26.65
N ASP A 205 -3.69 2.14 -25.52
CA ASP A 205 -3.54 0.70 -25.21
C ASP A 205 -4.86 0.02 -24.74
N THR A 206 -5.98 0.76 -24.68
CA THR A 206 -7.32 0.20 -24.41
C THR A 206 -8.12 0.07 -25.70
N TRP A 207 -8.68 -1.12 -25.93
CA TRP A 207 -9.53 -1.44 -27.06
C TRP A 207 -10.96 -1.71 -26.59
N TYR A 208 -11.94 -1.46 -27.45
CA TYR A 208 -13.36 -1.57 -27.14
C TYR A 208 -14.04 -2.52 -28.14
N TYR A 209 -14.58 -3.62 -27.64
CA TYR A 209 -15.47 -4.51 -28.39
C TYR A 209 -16.90 -4.21 -27.96
N ASP A 210 -17.61 -3.52 -28.85
CA ASP A 210 -18.95 -2.97 -28.65
C ASP A 210 -19.54 -2.74 -30.04
N LYS A 211 -20.16 -3.80 -30.55
CA LYS A 211 -20.72 -3.86 -31.91
C LYS A 211 -22.23 -3.66 -31.91
N ASN A 212 -22.90 -3.92 -30.79
CA ASN A 212 -24.34 -3.79 -30.64
C ASN A 212 -24.62 -2.70 -29.61
N LYS A 213 -24.80 -1.45 -30.06
CA LYS A 213 -25.05 -0.32 -29.16
C LYS A 213 -26.33 -0.43 -28.33
N ASP A 214 -27.22 -1.36 -28.68
CA ASP A 214 -28.49 -1.63 -27.99
C ASP A 214 -28.40 -2.75 -26.93
N ASN A 215 -27.20 -3.19 -26.53
CA ASN A 215 -26.99 -4.05 -25.36
C ASN A 215 -26.63 -3.24 -24.10
N ASP A 216 -26.61 -3.92 -22.95
CA ASP A 216 -26.31 -3.31 -21.66
C ASP A 216 -24.81 -3.27 -21.30
N TYR A 217 -23.91 -3.79 -22.15
CA TYR A 217 -22.48 -3.97 -21.81
C TYR A 217 -21.47 -3.71 -22.96
N THR A 218 -20.30 -3.17 -22.58
CA THR A 218 -19.10 -3.02 -23.43
C THR A 218 -17.97 -3.92 -22.91
N ILE A 219 -17.20 -4.55 -23.81
CA ILE A 219 -15.95 -5.22 -23.42
C ILE A 219 -14.75 -4.31 -23.66
N LYS A 220 -13.98 -4.04 -22.60
CA LYS A 220 -12.66 -3.38 -22.68
C LYS A 220 -11.56 -4.43 -22.69
N VAL A 221 -10.63 -4.29 -23.63
CA VAL A 221 -9.41 -5.12 -23.72
C VAL A 221 -8.20 -4.21 -23.54
N TYR A 222 -7.50 -4.39 -22.43
CA TYR A 222 -6.26 -3.67 -22.12
C TYR A 222 -5.08 -4.43 -22.71
N THR A 223 -4.13 -3.71 -23.31
CA THR A 223 -2.96 -4.29 -23.97
C THR A 223 -1.66 -3.80 -23.34
N ASN A 224 -0.57 -4.53 -23.60
CA ASN A 224 0.80 -4.12 -23.31
C ASN A 224 1.68 -4.51 -24.50
N GLY A 225 1.88 -3.58 -25.43
CA GLY A 225 2.58 -3.81 -26.69
C GLY A 225 1.91 -4.91 -27.53
N GLN A 226 2.53 -6.09 -27.57
CA GLN A 226 2.05 -7.24 -28.35
C GLN A 226 1.19 -8.24 -27.55
N TYR A 227 0.87 -7.97 -26.28
CA TYR A 227 0.12 -8.89 -25.41
C TYR A 227 -1.19 -8.29 -24.90
N ILE A 228 -2.17 -9.16 -24.65
CA ILE A 228 -3.36 -8.83 -23.86
C ILE A 228 -2.94 -8.77 -22.39
N LYS A 229 -3.18 -7.63 -21.73
CA LYS A 229 -2.88 -7.40 -20.31
C LYS A 229 -4.06 -7.84 -19.43
N ALA A 230 -5.26 -7.44 -19.81
CA ALA A 230 -6.50 -7.75 -19.11
C ALA A 230 -7.71 -7.57 -20.04
N ILE A 231 -8.83 -8.20 -19.71
CA ILE A 231 -10.13 -8.04 -20.35
C ILE A 231 -11.16 -7.76 -19.26
N GLU A 232 -12.06 -6.82 -19.50
CA GLU A 232 -13.07 -6.35 -18.55
C GLU A 232 -14.41 -6.21 -19.26
N ASN A 233 -15.49 -6.66 -18.62
CA ASN A 233 -16.87 -6.43 -19.08
C ASN A 233 -17.43 -5.31 -18.19
N ILE A 234 -17.98 -4.25 -18.80
CA ILE A 234 -18.50 -3.06 -18.11
C ILE A 234 -19.88 -2.67 -18.64
N ASP A 235 -20.63 -1.88 -17.88
CA ASP A 235 -21.86 -1.24 -18.34
C ASP A 235 -21.64 -0.42 -19.62
N GLN A 236 -22.67 -0.30 -20.45
CA GLN A 236 -22.58 0.27 -21.80
C GLN A 236 -22.18 1.78 -21.85
N ILE A 237 -21.43 2.17 -22.89
CA ILE A 237 -20.82 3.52 -23.06
C ILE A 237 -21.08 4.19 -24.41
#